data_AF-A0AAX2TL89-F1
#
_entry.id   AF-A0AAX2TL89-F1
#
_cell.length_a   1.000
_cell.length_b   1.000
_cell.length_c   1.000
_cell.angle_alpha   90.00
_cell.angle_beta   90.00
_cell.angle_gamma   90.00
#
_symmetry.space_group_name_H-M   'P 1'
#
loop_
_entity.id
_entity.type
_entity.pdbx_description
1 polymer ?
#
loop_
_entity_poly.entity_id
_entity_poly.type
_entity_poly.pdbx_seq_one_letter_code
_entity_poly.pdbx_strand_id
1 'polypeptide(L)'
;NMLAATAKRFGLGQWSARVATKNLPSEFVPLAKSFNAMAAKLGQRERELIAANDRLTVMASIDMLSGLANRRGFQSRLDFEWMRAQQYECELSLMMIDVDHFKLYNDTYGHPEGDACLTRIGEVLSGIAADTMGF
;
A
#
# COMPACT_ATOMS: atom_id res chain seq x y z
N ASN A 1 37.62 -2.35 -11.67
CA ASN A 1 37.55 -3.76 -11.21
C ASN A 1 36.07 -4.19 -11.14
N MET A 2 35.71 -5.34 -11.71
CA MET A 2 34.34 -5.86 -11.86
C MET A 2 33.61 -6.04 -10.52
N LEU A 3 34.34 -6.40 -9.46
CA LEU A 3 33.84 -6.47 -8.09
C LEU A 3 33.31 -5.11 -7.59
N ALA A 4 34.11 -4.05 -7.76
CA ALA A 4 33.75 -2.70 -7.32
C ALA A 4 32.54 -2.14 -8.08
N ALA A 5 32.43 -2.42 -9.39
CA ALA A 5 31.28 -2.01 -10.20
C ALA A 5 29.98 -2.69 -9.73
N THR A 6 30.05 -3.97 -9.41
CA THR A 6 28.88 -4.72 -8.90
C THR A 6 28.50 -4.25 -7.49
N ALA A 7 29.48 -3.96 -6.64
CA ALA A 7 29.23 -3.41 -5.31
C ALA A 7 28.54 -2.04 -5.36
N LYS A 8 28.93 -1.17 -6.30
CA LYS A 8 28.24 0.10 -6.54
C LYS A 8 26.79 -0.08 -6.96
N ARG A 9 26.49 -1.07 -7.82
CA ARG A 9 25.12 -1.40 -8.24
C ARG A 9 24.26 -1.89 -7.09
N PHE A 10 24.83 -2.68 -6.17
CA PHE A 10 24.14 -3.08 -4.95
C PHE A 10 23.85 -1.88 -4.03
N GLY A 11 24.79 -0.94 -3.90
CA GLY A 11 24.54 0.33 -3.19
C GLY A 11 23.42 1.17 -3.80
N LEU A 12 23.03 0.91 -5.05
CA LEU A 12 21.90 1.52 -5.75
C LEU A 12 20.63 0.63 -5.73
N GLY A 13 20.59 -0.41 -4.90
CA GLY A 13 19.42 -1.30 -4.78
C GLY A 13 19.28 -2.35 -5.89
N GLN A 14 20.26 -2.49 -6.79
CA GLN A 14 20.19 -3.49 -7.88
C GLN A 14 20.63 -4.87 -7.42
N TRP A 15 19.88 -5.47 -6.49
CA TRP A 15 20.20 -6.78 -5.89
C TRP A 15 20.19 -7.95 -6.85
N SER A 16 19.72 -7.78 -8.09
CA SER A 16 19.77 -8.78 -9.15
C SER A 16 21.14 -8.87 -9.83
N ALA A 17 22.00 -7.85 -9.69
CA ALA A 17 23.35 -7.91 -10.24
C ALA A 17 24.17 -9.04 -9.60
N ARG A 18 25.15 -9.61 -10.31
CA ARG A 18 25.98 -10.72 -9.81
C ARG A 18 27.42 -10.49 -10.20
N VAL A 19 28.32 -10.82 -9.28
CA VAL A 19 29.75 -10.91 -9.57
C VAL A 19 30.01 -12.23 -10.28
N ALA A 20 30.54 -12.18 -11.50
CA ALA A 20 30.88 -13.36 -12.28
C ALA A 20 32.16 -14.03 -11.75
N THR A 21 32.11 -15.31 -11.40
CA THR A 21 33.23 -16.07 -10.82
C THR A 21 34.22 -16.63 -11.83
N LYS A 22 33.87 -16.65 -13.13
CA LYS A 22 34.61 -17.38 -14.17
C LYS A 22 36.02 -16.83 -14.43
N ASN A 23 36.24 -15.53 -14.22
CA ASN A 23 37.51 -14.84 -14.49
C ASN A 23 38.13 -14.22 -13.23
N LEU A 24 37.73 -14.70 -12.05
CA LEU A 24 38.29 -14.25 -10.77
C LEU A 24 39.44 -15.18 -10.34
N PRO A 25 40.54 -14.64 -9.78
CA PRO A 25 41.53 -15.46 -9.09
C PRO A 25 40.85 -16.31 -7.99
N SER A 26 41.37 -17.52 -7.77
CA SER A 26 40.70 -18.53 -6.94
C SER A 26 40.49 -18.08 -5.51
N GLU A 27 41.37 -17.24 -4.96
CA GLU A 27 41.26 -16.62 -3.63
C GLU A 27 40.06 -15.67 -3.49
N PHE A 28 39.58 -15.07 -4.59
CA PHE A 28 38.44 -14.16 -4.57
C PHE A 28 37.10 -14.85 -4.89
N VAL A 29 37.13 -16.11 -5.36
CA VAL A 29 35.90 -16.86 -5.65
C VAL A 29 35.01 -17.05 -4.41
N PRO A 30 35.53 -17.43 -3.23
CA PRO A 30 34.73 -17.51 -2.01
C PRO A 30 34.10 -16.17 -1.63
N LEU A 31 34.85 -15.07 -1.75
CA LEU A 31 34.36 -13.73 -1.48
C LEU A 31 33.22 -13.34 -2.42
N ALA A 32 33.38 -13.56 -3.73
CA ALA A 32 32.35 -13.29 -4.72
C ALA A 32 31.07 -14.11 -4.50
N LYS A 33 31.21 -15.38 -4.09
CA LYS A 33 30.06 -16.23 -3.71
C LYS A 33 29.32 -15.67 -2.49
N SER A 34 30.04 -15.35 -1.41
CA SER A 34 29.46 -14.76 -0.19
C SER A 34 28.78 -13.43 -0.49
N PHE A 35 29.38 -12.62 -1.35
CA PHE A 35 28.83 -11.32 -1.77
C PHE A 35 27.53 -11.47 -2.56
N ASN A 36 27.48 -12.38 -3.53
CA ASN A 36 26.26 -12.69 -4.28
C ASN A 36 25.15 -13.25 -3.37
N ALA A 37 25.50 -14.09 -2.41
CA ALA A 37 24.55 -14.62 -1.43
C ALA A 37 23.98 -13.52 -0.52
N MET A 38 24.81 -12.60 -0.06
CA MET A 38 24.37 -11.43 0.72
C MET A 38 23.41 -10.56 -0.08
N ALA A 39 23.74 -10.25 -1.34
CA ALA A 39 22.86 -9.47 -2.21
C ALA A 39 21.50 -10.14 -2.45
N ALA A 40 21.48 -11.46 -2.64
CA ALA A 40 20.23 -12.21 -2.76
C ALA A 40 19.38 -12.13 -1.47
N LYS A 41 20.02 -12.26 -0.29
CA LYS A 41 19.35 -12.15 1.00
C LYS A 41 18.81 -10.73 1.26
N LEU A 42 19.56 -9.70 0.89
CA LEU A 42 19.11 -8.30 0.98
C LEU A 42 17.91 -8.04 0.08
N GLY A 43 17.96 -8.46 -1.19
CA GLY A 43 16.82 -8.30 -2.09
C GLY A 43 15.58 -9.09 -1.65
N GLN A 44 15.76 -10.24 -0.98
CA GLN A 44 14.63 -10.97 -0.38
C GLN A 44 14.03 -10.19 0.80
N ARG A 45 14.86 -9.69 1.72
CA ARG A 45 14.38 -8.89 2.86
C ARG A 45 13.68 -7.61 2.42
N GLU A 46 14.18 -6.95 1.39
CA GLU A 46 13.53 -5.77 0.83
C GLU A 46 12.13 -6.09 0.31
N ARG A 47 11.95 -7.20 -0.42
CA ARG A 47 10.62 -7.65 -0.86
C ARG A 47 9.70 -7.98 0.31
N GLU A 48 10.21 -8.66 1.33
CA GLU A 48 9.44 -8.96 2.55
C GLU A 48 9.02 -7.68 3.28
N LEU A 49 9.92 -6.69 3.37
CA LEU A 49 9.64 -5.39 3.96
C LEU A 49 8.56 -4.64 3.17
N ILE A 50 8.66 -4.60 1.84
CA ILE A 50 7.66 -3.97 0.97
C ILE A 50 6.31 -4.64 1.17
N ALA A 51 6.25 -5.98 1.09
CA ALA A 51 5.00 -6.72 1.26
C ALA A 51 4.39 -6.55 2.66
N ALA A 52 5.22 -6.50 3.72
CA ALA A 52 4.75 -6.23 5.07
C ALA A 52 4.22 -4.79 5.21
N ASN A 53 4.92 -3.81 4.61
CA ASN A 53 4.48 -2.42 4.60
C ASN A 53 3.16 -2.25 3.82
N ASP A 54 2.98 -2.95 2.71
CA ASP A 54 1.73 -2.94 1.95
C ASP A 54 0.58 -3.52 2.78
N ARG A 55 0.83 -4.63 3.50
CA ARG A 55 -0.17 -5.21 4.42
C ARG A 55 -0.52 -4.26 5.56
N LEU A 56 0.46 -3.62 6.18
CA LEU A 56 0.22 -2.60 7.21
C LEU A 56 -0.56 -1.42 6.64
N THR A 57 -0.26 -1.02 5.40
CA THR A 57 -0.96 0.07 4.71
C THR A 57 -2.42 -0.29 4.43
N VAL A 58 -2.70 -1.53 4.04
CA VAL A 58 -4.07 -2.06 3.88
C VAL A 58 -4.77 -2.12 5.24
N MET A 59 -4.09 -2.56 6.31
CA MET A 59 -4.66 -2.54 7.66
C MET A 59 -4.94 -1.11 8.14
N ALA A 60 -4.14 -0.13 7.72
CA ALA A 60 -4.31 1.29 8.01
C ALA A 60 -5.20 2.02 6.99
N SER A 61 -6.06 1.31 6.26
CA SER A 61 -6.95 1.89 5.24
C SER A 61 -8.29 2.36 5.77
N ILE A 62 -8.53 2.25 7.08
CA ILE A 62 -9.77 2.63 7.74
C ILE A 62 -9.59 3.97 8.49
N ASP A 63 -10.60 4.82 8.40
CA ASP A 63 -10.75 5.99 9.25
C ASP A 63 -11.35 5.56 10.60
N MET A 64 -10.65 5.84 11.69
CA MET A 64 -11.00 5.31 13.01
C MET A 64 -12.26 5.94 13.61
N LEU A 65 -12.68 7.11 13.13
CA LEU A 65 -13.86 7.81 13.63
C LEU A 65 -15.15 7.28 12.97
N SER A 66 -15.15 7.24 11.64
CA SER A 66 -16.31 6.80 10.85
C SER A 66 -16.37 5.29 10.64
N GLY A 67 -15.25 4.57 10.78
CA GLY A 67 -15.13 3.15 10.45
C GLY A 67 -15.13 2.84 8.95
N LEU A 68 -15.20 3.87 8.09
CA LEU A 68 -15.16 3.74 6.64
C LEU A 68 -13.72 3.68 6.11
N ALA A 69 -13.57 3.33 4.83
CA ALA A 69 -12.29 3.47 4.15
C ALA A 69 -11.84 4.95 4.19
N ASN A 70 -10.64 5.19 4.69
CA ASN A 70 -10.00 6.49 4.59
C ASN A 70 -9.63 6.79 3.13
N ARG A 71 -9.13 8.00 2.87
CA ARG A 71 -8.77 8.43 1.50
C ARG A 71 -7.84 7.44 0.77
N ARG A 72 -6.92 6.80 1.48
CA ARG A 72 -6.01 5.81 0.88
C ARG A 72 -6.73 4.51 0.55
N GLY A 73 -7.56 4.01 1.48
CA GLY A 73 -8.41 2.84 1.24
C GLY A 73 -9.36 3.06 0.06
N PHE A 74 -10.03 4.22 0.02
CA PHE A 74 -10.89 4.62 -1.08
C PHE A 74 -10.15 4.62 -2.42
N GLN A 75 -8.99 5.29 -2.51
CA GLN A 75 -8.24 5.36 -3.76
C GLN A 75 -7.82 3.98 -4.24
N SER A 76 -7.29 3.14 -3.35
CA SER A 76 -6.88 1.78 -3.70
C SER A 76 -8.05 0.95 -4.22
N ARG A 77 -9.25 1.10 -3.65
CA ARG A 77 -10.43 0.39 -4.13
C ARG A 77 -10.91 0.96 -5.46
N LEU A 78 -10.94 2.28 -5.61
CA LEU A 78 -11.34 2.95 -6.85
C LEU A 78 -10.44 2.54 -8.02
N ASP A 79 -9.13 2.50 -7.84
CA ASP A 79 -8.18 2.08 -8.88
C ASP A 79 -8.45 0.64 -9.34
N PHE A 80 -8.74 -0.26 -8.38
CA PHE A 80 -9.10 -1.64 -8.67
C PHE A 80 -10.43 -1.75 -9.45
N GLU A 81 -11.47 -1.06 -8.98
CA GLU A 81 -12.79 -1.04 -9.62
C GLU A 81 -12.76 -0.41 -11.01
N TRP A 82 -11.96 0.63 -11.20
CA TRP A 82 -11.74 1.27 -12.49
C TRP A 82 -11.11 0.32 -13.51
N MET A 83 -10.03 -0.37 -13.13
CA MET A 83 -9.40 -1.39 -13.98
C MET A 83 -10.37 -2.52 -14.31
N ARG A 84 -11.17 -2.96 -13.33
CA ARG A 84 -12.19 -4.00 -13.53
C ARG A 84 -13.27 -3.54 -14.52
N ALA A 85 -13.79 -2.33 -14.35
CA ALA A 85 -14.78 -1.75 -15.24
C ALA A 85 -14.29 -1.65 -16.69
N GLN A 86 -13.03 -1.24 -16.88
CA GLN A 86 -12.39 -1.21 -18.19
C GLN A 86 -12.21 -2.61 -18.79
N GLN A 87 -11.84 -3.60 -17.97
CA GLN A 87 -11.61 -4.97 -18.43
C GLN A 87 -12.90 -5.70 -18.83
N TYR A 88 -13.98 -5.47 -18.09
CA TYR A 88 -15.25 -6.19 -18.28
C TYR A 88 -16.32 -5.34 -18.98
N GLU A 89 -15.96 -4.15 -19.45
CA GLU A 89 -16.88 -3.20 -20.11
C GLU A 89 -18.15 -2.93 -19.29
N CYS A 90 -18.02 -2.84 -17.97
CA CYS A 90 -19.14 -2.57 -17.07
C CYS A 90 -19.17 -1.11 -16.61
N GLU A 91 -20.36 -0.60 -16.32
CA GLU A 91 -20.53 0.76 -15.80
C GLU A 91 -20.00 0.87 -14.36
N LEU A 92 -19.34 1.99 -14.07
CA LEU A 92 -18.90 2.35 -12.72
C LEU A 92 -19.52 3.70 -12.36
N SER A 93 -20.18 3.75 -11.21
CA SER A 93 -20.76 4.96 -10.65
C SER A 93 -20.03 5.35 -9.36
N LEU A 94 -19.90 6.66 -9.11
CA LEU A 94 -19.32 7.22 -7.90
C LEU A 94 -20.26 8.28 -7.32
N MET A 95 -20.48 8.22 -6.00
CA MET A 95 -21.21 9.24 -5.25
C MET A 95 -20.27 9.93 -4.26
N MET A 96 -20.31 11.26 -4.24
CA MET A 96 -19.65 12.07 -3.21
C MET A 96 -20.72 12.60 -2.26
N ILE A 97 -20.51 12.41 -0.97
CA ILE A 97 -21.46 12.76 0.09
C ILE A 97 -20.76 13.74 1.03
N ASP A 98 -21.43 14.86 1.35
CA ASP A 98 -21.00 15.82 2.34
C ASP A 98 -22.10 16.05 3.38
N VAL A 99 -21.74 16.39 4.60
CA VAL A 99 -22.70 16.62 5.68
C VAL A 99 -23.05 18.12 5.74
N ASP A 100 -24.27 18.44 5.34
CA ASP A 100 -24.75 19.82 5.30
C ASP A 100 -24.63 20.50 6.67
N HIS A 101 -24.12 21.73 6.67
CA HIS A 101 -24.00 22.58 7.86
C HIS A 101 -23.26 21.96 9.05
N PHE A 102 -22.38 20.97 8.83
CA PHE A 102 -21.72 20.24 9.92
C PHE A 102 -20.92 21.12 10.88
N LYS A 103 -20.32 22.21 10.39
CA LYS A 103 -19.65 23.20 11.25
C LYS A 103 -20.62 23.84 12.26
N LEU A 104 -21.79 24.28 11.80
CA LEU A 104 -22.80 24.88 12.67
C LEU A 104 -23.30 23.87 13.71
N TYR A 105 -23.45 22.60 13.32
CA TYR A 105 -23.78 21.52 14.23
C TYR A 105 -22.71 21.38 15.33
N ASN A 106 -21.43 21.31 14.97
CA ASN A 106 -20.33 21.23 15.93
C ASN A 106 -20.24 22.46 16.85
N ASP A 107 -20.46 23.66 16.29
CA ASP A 107 -20.44 24.91 17.05
C ASP A 107 -21.60 24.98 18.06
N THR A 108 -22.72 24.28 17.77
CA THR A 108 -23.92 24.23 18.63
C THR A 108 -23.85 23.14 19.69
N TYR A 109 -23.40 21.94 19.32
CA TYR A 109 -23.49 20.74 20.15
C TYR A 109 -22.15 20.27 20.71
N GLY A 110 -21.04 20.74 20.16
CA GLY A 110 -19.70 20.30 20.51
C GLY A 110 -19.13 19.26 19.55
N HIS A 111 -17.80 19.14 19.55
CA HIS A 111 -17.08 18.15 18.74
C HIS A 111 -17.43 16.69 19.08
N PRO A 112 -17.60 16.27 20.35
CA PRO A 112 -17.96 14.88 20.65
C PRO A 112 -19.28 14.43 20.00
N GLU A 113 -20.25 15.31 19.94
CA GLU A 113 -21.55 15.10 19.31
C GLU A 113 -21.44 15.06 17.78
N GLY A 114 -20.52 15.84 17.22
CA GLY A 114 -20.10 15.78 15.82
C GLY A 114 -19.47 14.44 15.47
N ASP A 115 -18.54 13.97 16.29
CA ASP A 115 -17.88 12.68 16.14
C ASP A 115 -18.90 11.54 16.17
N ALA A 116 -19.81 11.55 17.14
CA ALA A 116 -20.91 10.58 17.22
C ALA A 116 -21.90 10.66 16.04
N CYS A 117 -22.04 11.83 15.40
CA CYS A 117 -22.80 11.97 14.17
C CYS A 117 -22.07 11.29 13.00
N LEU A 118 -20.77 11.54 12.83
CA LEU A 118 -19.95 10.93 11.77
C LEU A 118 -19.84 9.41 11.89
N THR A 119 -19.71 8.88 13.11
CA THR A 119 -19.73 7.42 13.35
C THR A 119 -21.04 6.80 12.87
N ARG A 120 -22.19 7.38 13.23
CA ARG A 120 -23.51 6.88 12.79
C ARG A 120 -23.69 6.95 11.27
N ILE A 121 -23.21 8.01 10.63
CA ILE A 121 -23.22 8.11 9.16
C ILE A 121 -22.39 6.97 8.55
N GLY A 122 -21.20 6.72 9.10
CA GLY A 122 -20.35 5.61 8.67
C GLY A 122 -21.03 4.26 8.78
N GLU A 123 -21.67 3.97 9.91
CA GLU A 123 -22.45 2.74 10.13
C GLU A 123 -23.57 2.56 9.09
N VAL A 124 -24.35 3.62 8.84
CA VAL A 124 -25.45 3.58 7.86
C VAL A 124 -24.93 3.34 6.45
N LEU A 125 -23.90 4.06 6.02
CA LEU A 125 -23.32 3.90 4.68
C LEU A 125 -22.72 2.50 4.50
N SER A 126 -22.04 1.97 5.53
CA SER A 126 -21.51 0.61 5.53
C SER A 126 -22.62 -0.44 5.40
N GLY A 127 -23.72 -0.28 6.15
CA GLY A 127 -24.89 -1.16 6.06
C GLY A 127 -25.50 -1.19 4.66
N ILE A 128 -25.73 -0.01 4.07
CA ILE A 128 -26.29 0.10 2.71
C ILE A 128 -25.36 -0.57 1.68
N ALA A 129 -24.05 -0.38 1.80
CA ALA A 129 -23.08 -0.99 0.91
C ALA A 129 -23.05 -2.52 1.03
N ALA A 130 -23.21 -3.06 2.24
CA ALA A 130 -23.25 -4.51 2.48
C ALA A 130 -24.53 -5.17 1.92
N ASP A 131 -25.67 -4.48 1.99
CA ASP A 131 -26.96 -4.98 1.49
C ASP A 131 -27.07 -4.94 -0.04
N THR A 132 -26.27 -4.08 -0.68
CA THR A 132 -26.19 -3.99 -2.14
C THR A 132 -25.18 -5.02 -2.64
N MET A 133 -25.62 -6.16 -3.16
CA MET A 133 -24.72 -7.16 -3.75
C MET A 133 -23.73 -6.50 -4.72
N GLY A 134 -22.41 -6.59 -4.47
CA GLY A 134 -21.39 -6.16 -5.44
C GLY A 134 -20.15 -5.41 -4.94
N PHE A 135 -20.00 -5.16 -3.64
CA PHE A 135 -18.77 -4.56 -3.06
C PHE A 135 -17.88 -5.58 -2.34
#